data_AF-A0A6M0IMH1-F1
#
_entry.id   AF-A0A6M0IMH1-F1
#
_cell.length_a   1.000
_cell.length_b   1.000
_cell.length_c   1.000
_cell.angle_alpha   90.00
_cell.angle_beta   90.00
_cell.angle_gamma   90.00
#
_symmetry.space_group_name_H-M   'P 1'
#
loop_
_entity.id
_entity.type
_entity.pdbx_description
1 polymer ?
#
loop_
_entity_poly.entity_id
_entity_poly.type
_entity_poly.pdbx_seq_one_letter_code
_entity_poly.pdbx_strand_id
1 'polypeptide(L)'
;MQYHKIALSTLLFLIGSVGHWYIMYWQFKNSKWIQSPMPYVLAVACAWLWIQASKFGVEGFNGSMWSNRFLFFVTGVIVGAILYPIHYGQSFTLKIVVQLVLALSIILIAVLWK
;
A
#
# COMPACT_ATOMS: atom_id res chain seq x y z
N MET A 1 4.28 -21.82 3.16
CA MET A 1 4.45 -20.44 2.71
C MET A 1 5.35 -20.45 1.49
N GLN A 2 4.97 -19.74 0.42
CA GLN A 2 5.74 -19.65 -0.82
C GLN A 2 6.37 -18.25 -0.92
N TYR A 3 7.61 -18.10 -0.45
CA TYR A 3 8.26 -16.79 -0.30
C TYR A 3 8.40 -16.00 -1.61
N HIS A 4 8.63 -16.67 -2.74
CA HIS A 4 8.72 -16.02 -4.05
C HIS A 4 7.40 -15.29 -4.43
N LYS A 5 6.25 -15.90 -4.12
CA LYS A 5 4.92 -15.29 -4.37
C LYS A 5 4.65 -14.13 -3.42
N ILE A 6 5.08 -14.25 -2.16
CA ILE A 6 4.99 -13.15 -1.19
C ILE A 6 5.81 -11.97 -1.70
N ALA A 7 7.05 -12.18 -2.15
CA ALA A 7 7.88 -11.10 -2.69
C ALA A 7 7.25 -10.43 -3.92
N LEU A 8 6.71 -11.22 -4.86
CA LEU A 8 5.99 -10.69 -6.02
C LEU A 8 4.74 -9.89 -5.63
N SER A 9 3.94 -10.41 -4.69
CA SER A 9 2.79 -9.72 -4.13
C SER A 9 3.18 -8.39 -3.50
N THR A 10 4.23 -8.38 -2.68
CA THR A 10 4.77 -7.16 -2.05
C THR A 10 5.16 -6.12 -3.10
N LEU A 11 5.88 -6.51 -4.15
CA LEU A 11 6.30 -5.59 -5.22
C LEU A 11 5.08 -5.00 -5.95
N LEU A 12 4.11 -5.83 -6.33
CA LEU A 12 2.90 -5.39 -7.01
C LEU A 12 2.04 -4.49 -6.12
N PHE A 13 1.93 -4.81 -4.82
CA PHE A 13 1.25 -3.96 -3.86
C PHE A 13 1.97 -2.63 -3.67
N LEU A 14 3.30 -2.58 -3.59
CA LEU A 14 4.05 -1.34 -3.53
C LEU A 14 3.80 -0.44 -4.75
N ILE A 15 3.91 -1.01 -5.96
CA ILE A 15 3.65 -0.26 -7.21
C ILE A 15 2.20 0.22 -7.25
N GLY A 16 1.25 -0.66 -6.93
CA GLY A 16 -0.17 -0.32 -6.87
C GLY A 16 -0.48 0.76 -5.82
N SER A 17 0.17 0.70 -4.64
CA SER A 17 0.04 1.69 -3.58
C SER A 17 0.58 3.06 -4.00
N VAL A 18 1.68 3.13 -4.76
CA VAL A 18 2.17 4.39 -5.35
C VAL A 18 1.12 4.99 -6.28
N GLY A 19 0.59 4.19 -7.21
CA GLY A 19 -0.45 4.65 -8.13
C GLY A 19 -1.71 5.11 -7.39
N HIS A 20 -2.17 4.33 -6.41
CA HIS A 20 -3.29 4.70 -5.55
C HIS A 20 -3.09 6.03 -4.83
N TRP A 21 -1.88 6.26 -4.30
CA TRP A 21 -1.58 7.51 -3.64
C TRP A 21 -1.76 8.70 -4.60
N TYR A 22 -1.28 8.60 -5.85
CA TYR A 22 -1.49 9.66 -6.84
C TYR A 22 -2.97 9.80 -7.21
N ILE A 23 -3.71 8.70 -7.39
CA ILE A 23 -5.16 8.75 -7.65
C ILE A 23 -5.86 9.57 -6.57
N MET A 24 -5.62 9.26 -5.29
CA MET A 24 -6.36 9.82 -4.17
C MET A 24 -5.86 11.19 -3.73
N TYR A 25 -4.55 11.39 -3.67
CA TYR A 25 -3.98 12.54 -2.98
C TYR A 25 -3.45 13.59 -3.93
N TRP A 26 -3.13 13.30 -5.19
CA TRP A 26 -2.58 14.33 -6.09
C TRP A 26 -3.54 15.49 -6.36
N GLN A 27 -4.85 15.26 -6.18
CA GLN A 27 -5.88 16.31 -6.29
C GLN A 27 -5.65 17.51 -5.36
N PHE A 28 -5.00 17.31 -4.20
CA PHE A 28 -4.72 18.40 -3.27
C PHE A 28 -3.52 19.26 -3.68
N LYS A 29 -2.77 18.84 -4.71
CA LYS A 29 -1.67 19.60 -5.32
C LYS A 29 -2.02 20.15 -6.69
N ASN A 30 -2.90 19.46 -7.42
CA ASN A 30 -3.40 19.91 -8.72
C ASN A 30 -4.93 19.86 -8.77
N SER A 31 -5.56 21.04 -8.77
CA SER A 31 -7.03 21.19 -8.79
C SER A 31 -7.70 20.62 -10.04
N LYS A 32 -6.96 20.44 -11.15
CA LYS A 32 -7.46 19.83 -12.39
C LYS A 32 -7.29 18.32 -12.43
N TRP A 33 -6.67 17.69 -11.43
CA TRP A 33 -6.35 16.26 -11.45
C TRP A 33 -7.59 15.39 -11.69
N ILE A 34 -8.62 15.56 -10.85
CA ILE A 34 -9.87 14.79 -10.94
C ILE A 34 -10.72 15.16 -12.16
N GLN A 35 -10.49 16.31 -12.79
CA GLN A 35 -11.17 16.71 -14.01
C GLN A 35 -10.54 16.07 -15.25
N SER A 36 -9.27 15.66 -15.14
CA SER A 36 -8.55 14.97 -16.19
C SER A 36 -8.89 13.47 -16.20
N PRO A 37 -8.76 12.78 -17.35
CA PRO A 37 -8.96 11.33 -17.41
C PRO A 37 -7.86 10.52 -16.68
N MET A 38 -6.73 11.16 -16.32
CA MET A 38 -5.55 10.46 -15.81
C MET A 38 -5.74 9.65 -14.52
N PRO A 39 -6.34 10.16 -13.43
CA PRO A 39 -6.57 9.35 -12.22
C PRO A 39 -7.44 8.12 -12.51
N TYR A 40 -8.38 8.21 -13.45
CA TYR A 40 -9.29 7.11 -13.79
C TYR A 40 -8.59 6.04 -14.63
N VAL A 41 -7.76 6.43 -15.59
CA VAL A 41 -6.90 5.49 -16.34
C VAL A 41 -5.93 4.79 -15.39
N LEU A 42 -5.30 5.55 -14.48
CA LEU A 42 -4.42 5.00 -13.47
C LEU A 42 -5.17 4.03 -12.54
N ALA A 43 -6.42 4.31 -12.19
CA ALA A 43 -7.24 3.43 -11.36
C ALA A 43 -7.48 2.05 -12.02
N VAL A 44 -7.73 2.01 -13.33
CA VAL A 44 -7.89 0.75 -14.07
C VAL A 44 -6.58 -0.06 -14.03
N ALA A 45 -5.44 0.59 -14.25
CA ALA A 45 -4.13 -0.08 -14.18
C ALA A 45 -3.81 -0.58 -12.76
N CYS A 46 -4.08 0.24 -11.73
CA CYS A 46 -3.85 -0.13 -10.33
C CYS A 46 -4.79 -1.26 -9.87
N ALA A 47 -6.03 -1.29 -10.35
CA ALA A 47 -6.95 -2.39 -10.06
C ALA A 47 -6.37 -3.73 -10.54
N TRP A 48 -5.82 -3.79 -11.76
CA TRP A 48 -5.15 -4.99 -12.25
C TRP A 48 -3.97 -5.40 -11.37
N LEU A 49 -3.10 -4.44 -11.00
CA LEU A 49 -1.95 -4.69 -10.13
C LEU A 49 -2.37 -5.30 -8.79
N TRP A 50 -3.42 -4.77 -8.16
CA TRP A 50 -3.90 -5.27 -6.86
C TRP A 50 -4.63 -6.60 -6.94
N ILE A 51 -5.34 -6.88 -8.03
CA ILE A 51 -5.91 -8.20 -8.27
C ILE A 51 -4.78 -9.24 -8.33
N GLN A 52 -3.73 -8.97 -9.10
CA GLN A 52 -2.57 -9.88 -9.19
C GLN A 52 -1.82 -9.98 -7.86
N ALA A 53 -1.56 -8.85 -7.19
CA ALA A 53 -0.89 -8.83 -5.90
C ALA A 53 -1.64 -9.66 -4.85
N SER A 54 -2.97 -9.52 -4.80
CA SER A 54 -3.80 -10.28 -3.86
C SER A 54 -3.80 -11.77 -4.16
N LYS A 55 -3.86 -12.16 -5.44
CA LYS A 55 -3.76 -13.57 -5.85
C LYS A 55 -2.44 -14.18 -5.36
N PHE A 56 -1.31 -13.57 -5.71
CA PHE A 56 0.00 -14.07 -5.32
C PHE A 56 0.22 -14.04 -3.81
N GLY A 57 -0.29 -13.03 -3.12
CA GLY A 57 -0.16 -12.91 -1.67
C GLY A 57 -0.94 -14.00 -0.95
N VAL A 58 -2.20 -14.23 -1.30
CA VAL A 58 -3.01 -15.32 -0.71
C VAL A 58 -2.38 -16.69 -1.00
N GLU A 59 -1.95 -16.96 -2.24
CA GLU A 59 -1.23 -18.20 -2.57
C GLU A 59 0.09 -18.34 -1.79
N GLY A 60 0.82 -17.23 -1.60
CA GLY A 60 2.07 -17.15 -0.84
C GLY A 60 1.89 -17.46 0.65
N PHE A 61 0.81 -16.97 1.24
CA PHE A 61 0.43 -17.20 2.63
C PHE A 61 -0.44 -18.46 2.82
N ASN A 62 -0.33 -19.46 1.92
CA ASN A 62 -1.06 -20.73 2.02
C ASN A 62 -2.58 -20.57 2.17
N GLY A 63 -3.19 -19.60 1.50
CA GLY A 63 -4.63 -19.33 1.55
C GLY A 63 -5.05 -18.30 2.61
N SER A 64 -4.14 -17.77 3.43
CA SER A 64 -4.49 -16.78 4.45
C SER A 64 -4.80 -15.41 3.84
N MET A 65 -6.10 -15.07 3.80
CA MET A 65 -6.58 -13.74 3.37
C MET A 65 -6.18 -12.64 4.34
N TRP A 66 -6.11 -12.94 5.65
CA TRP A 66 -5.70 -11.99 6.68
C TRP A 66 -4.24 -11.56 6.51
N SER A 67 -3.34 -12.52 6.30
CA SER A 67 -1.92 -12.22 6.06
C SER A 67 -1.73 -11.36 4.81
N ASN A 68 -2.48 -11.66 3.73
CA ASN A 68 -2.48 -10.82 2.52
C ASN A 68 -3.02 -9.40 2.77
N ARG A 69 -4.09 -9.25 3.57
CA ARG A 69 -4.64 -7.94 3.93
C ARG A 69 -3.63 -7.09 4.71
N PHE A 70 -2.91 -7.70 5.65
CA PHE A 70 -1.84 -6.99 6.36
C PHE A 70 -0.71 -6.61 5.43
N LEU A 71 -0.32 -7.48 4.48
CA LEU A 71 0.68 -7.13 3.47
C LEU A 71 0.27 -5.87 2.68
N PHE A 72 -0.97 -5.82 2.19
CA PHE A 72 -1.52 -4.64 1.51
C PHE A 72 -1.49 -3.37 2.38
N PHE A 73 -1.85 -3.50 3.67
CA PHE A 73 -1.81 -2.38 4.61
C PHE A 73 -0.39 -1.83 4.77
N VAL A 74 0.60 -2.69 4.96
CA VAL A 74 2.00 -2.30 5.18
C VAL A 74 2.59 -1.58 3.97
N THR A 75 2.38 -2.12 2.77
CA THR A 75 2.88 -1.47 1.55
C THR A 75 2.26 -0.09 1.34
N GLY A 76 0.97 0.08 1.69
CA GLY A 76 0.31 1.39 1.66
C GLY A 76 0.93 2.38 2.65
N VAL A 77 1.20 1.93 3.88
CA VAL A 77 1.86 2.75 4.92
C VAL A 77 3.26 3.18 4.47
N ILE A 78 4.06 2.26 3.90
CA ILE A 78 5.40 2.56 3.39
C ILE A 78 5.33 3.64 2.29
N VAL A 79 4.42 3.50 1.33
CA VAL A 79 4.27 4.48 0.25
C VAL A 79 3.85 5.84 0.80
N GLY A 80 2.88 5.90 1.72
CA GLY A 80 2.44 7.15 2.33
C GLY A 80 3.58 7.83 3.10
N ALA A 81 4.34 7.05 3.87
CA ALA A 81 5.51 7.50 4.62
C ALA A 81 6.57 8.16 3.71
N ILE A 82 6.66 7.78 2.43
CA ILE A 82 7.59 8.37 1.47
C ILE A 82 6.97 9.57 0.74
N LEU A 83 5.74 9.42 0.22
CA LEU A 83 5.14 10.41 -0.68
C LEU A 83 4.58 11.64 0.04
N TYR A 84 4.11 11.52 1.28
CA TYR A 84 3.63 12.69 2.03
C TYR A 84 4.74 13.71 2.35
N PRO A 85 5.93 13.30 2.85
CA PRO A 85 7.04 14.23 3.00
C PRO A 85 7.50 14.85 1.67
N ILE A 86 7.63 14.04 0.61
CA ILE A 86 8.11 14.51 -0.71
C ILE A 86 7.17 15.55 -1.32
N HIS A 87 5.87 15.28 -1.33
CA HIS A 87 4.92 16.10 -2.08
C HIS A 87 4.24 17.19 -1.27
N TYR A 88 4.05 16.97 0.04
CA TYR A 88 3.33 17.87 0.92
C TYR A 88 4.21 18.49 2.02
N GLY A 89 5.50 18.14 2.09
CA GLY A 89 6.39 18.64 3.15
C GLY A 89 5.94 18.21 4.56
N GLN A 90 5.10 17.17 4.67
CA GLN A 90 4.59 16.69 5.94
C GLN A 90 5.63 15.81 6.61
N SER A 91 6.45 16.42 7.47
CA SER A 91 7.44 15.71 8.29
C SER A 91 6.80 14.74 9.27
N PHE A 92 7.56 13.70 9.64
CA PHE A 92 7.17 12.76 10.69
C PHE A 92 7.12 13.46 12.04
N THR A 93 5.90 13.77 12.49
CA THR A 93 5.66 14.21 13.87
C THR A 93 5.72 13.01 14.82
N LEU A 94 5.90 13.27 16.12
CA LEU A 94 5.83 12.23 17.14
C LEU A 94 4.52 11.43 17.05
N LYS A 95 3.40 12.10 16.75
CA LYS A 95 2.10 11.46 16.51
C LYS A 95 2.17 10.44 15.37
N ILE A 96 2.76 10.79 14.23
CA ILE A 96 2.89 9.88 13.08
C ILE A 96 3.80 8.71 13.45
N VAL A 97 4.92 8.95 14.14
CA VAL A 97 5.83 7.88 14.58
C VAL A 97 5.12 6.89 15.49
N VAL A 98 4.36 7.37 16.48
CA VAL A 98 3.56 6.48 17.37
C VAL A 98 2.54 5.67 16.56
N GLN A 99 1.87 6.27 15.59
CA GLN A 99 0.94 5.55 14.71
C GLN A 99 1.63 4.47 13.88
N LEU A 100 2.84 4.73 13.37
CA LEU A 100 3.64 3.74 12.64
C LEU A 100 4.10 2.60 13.56
N VAL A 101 4.46 2.90 14.80
CA VAL A 101 4.81 1.86 15.79
C VAL A 101 3.60 0.98 16.09
N LEU A 102 2.41 1.55 16.28
CA LEU A 102 1.18 0.78 16.46
C LEU A 102 0.85 -0.10 15.23
N ALA A 103 1.02 0.45 14.02
CA ALA A 103 0.88 -0.30 12.78
C ALA A 103 1.88 -1.48 12.73
N LEU A 104 3.13 -1.26 13.16
CA LEU A 104 4.14 -2.31 13.26
C LEU A 104 3.75 -3.40 14.29
N SER A 105 3.24 -3.01 15.46
CA SER A 105 2.77 -3.96 16.47
C SER A 105 1.66 -4.88 15.94
N ILE A 106 0.73 -4.35 15.15
CA ILE A 106 -0.33 -5.16 14.52
C ILE A 106 0.28 -6.22 13.59
N ILE A 107 1.30 -5.87 12.80
CA ILE A 107 2.00 -6.82 11.91
C ILE A 107 2.74 -7.88 12.73
N LEU A 108 3.45 -7.47 13.77
CA LEU A 108 4.20 -8.39 14.63
C LEU A 108 3.27 -9.41 15.28
N ILE A 109 2.11 -8.98 15.77
CA ILE A 109 1.09 -9.90 16.29
C ILE A 109 0.65 -10.87 15.19
N ALA A 110 0.33 -10.38 13.99
CA ALA A 110 -0.10 -11.23 12.88
C ALA A 110 0.95 -12.25 12.39
N VAL A 111 2.25 -11.99 12.62
CA VAL A 111 3.35 -12.87 12.21
C VAL A 111 3.80 -13.81 13.33
N LEU A 112 3.89 -13.31 14.56
CA LEU A 112 4.45 -14.04 15.70
C LEU A 112 3.41 -14.85 16.47
N TRP A 113 2.16 -14.39 16.47
CA TRP A 113 1.05 -15.07 17.14
C TRP A 113 0.35 -15.98 16.12
N LYS A 114 0.53 -17.30 16.28
CA LYS A 114 -0.12 -18.33 15.46
C LYS A 114 -1.42 -18.82 16.08
#